data_AF-A0A4Y2QC07-F1
#
_entry.id   AF-A0A4Y2QC07-F1
#
_cell.length_a   1.000
_cell.length_b   1.000
_cell.length_c   1.000
_cell.angle_alpha   90.00
_cell.angle_beta   90.00
_cell.angle_gamma   90.00
#
_symmetry.space_group_name_H-M   'P 1'
#
loop_
_entity.id
_entity.type
_entity.pdbx_description
1 polymer ?
#
loop_
_entity_poly.entity_id
_entity_poly.type
_entity_poly.pdbx_seq_one_letter_code
_entity_poly.pdbx_strand_id
1 'polypeptide(L)'
;MPTIEMLSDALGHPLYTLHCTVLPPAFCDWLFHVDVEIPGERGVLVYAEDFIAFYSLDSSAIIRCSIPKRIMDPKAGVIFVCSTKCGGKNPNLKDGSSRAVVSFASSTQNSIYYLAQTEQGDIFRIQLVINELGVNEIVIKYFITLPVASALCTFESGFLFVASEFGNHHVYKIADIENRARVHPSFSSALALPKGKPFLFMHRTLDIKPVAEIKSMSPIMHMEFEPLSSMRPRMCLAMGRASLSALKISKVERDVSYQSRAKIEKGRDEIPLRMWAIKSTVSISKESETLIVVSFEDSTAVYSLEGTSEYVIQKMEKTPFAGNTNTLCCAKTGEDAIVQVKSLY
;
A
#
# COMPACT_ATOMS: atom_id res chain seq x y z
N MET A 1 9.67 40.79 6.16
CA MET A 1 8.27 40.32 6.01
C MET A 1 8.23 39.40 4.80
N PRO A 2 7.41 38.35 4.78
CA PRO A 2 7.18 37.62 3.55
C PRO A 2 6.66 38.58 2.48
N THR A 3 7.35 38.67 1.34
CA THR A 3 6.94 39.47 0.18
C THR A 3 6.66 38.51 -0.96
N ILE A 4 5.55 38.70 -1.66
CA ILE A 4 5.20 37.85 -2.80
C ILE A 4 5.27 38.69 -4.05
N GLU A 5 6.08 38.24 -5.00
CA GLU A 5 6.17 38.84 -6.32
C GLU A 5 5.29 38.01 -7.26
N MET A 6 4.28 38.64 -7.87
CA MET A 6 3.57 38.03 -8.99
C MET A 6 4.41 38.21 -10.26
N LEU A 7 4.86 37.09 -10.79
CA LEU A 7 5.46 36.99 -12.11
C LEU A 7 4.43 36.41 -13.08
N SER A 8 4.68 36.56 -14.38
CA SER A 8 3.94 35.85 -15.42
C SER A 8 4.89 34.88 -16.11
N ASP A 9 4.46 33.64 -16.37
CA ASP A 9 5.24 32.77 -17.25
C ASP A 9 5.21 33.28 -18.70
N ALA A 10 5.95 32.61 -19.58
CA ALA A 10 5.97 32.92 -21.01
C ALA A 10 4.59 32.79 -21.69
N LEU A 11 3.59 32.21 -21.02
CA LEU A 11 2.22 32.00 -21.50
C LEU A 11 1.22 32.96 -20.83
N GLY A 12 1.67 33.84 -19.92
CA GLY A 12 0.82 34.80 -19.20
C GLY A 12 0.09 34.22 -17.98
N HIS A 13 0.41 33.00 -17.54
CA HIS A 13 -0.12 32.44 -16.30
C HIS A 13 0.55 33.08 -15.07
N PRO A 14 -0.21 33.40 -14.01
CA PRO A 14 0.36 34.01 -12.81
C PRO A 14 1.25 33.00 -12.07
N LEU A 15 2.53 33.33 -11.95
CA LEU A 15 3.52 32.72 -11.06
C LEU A 15 3.59 33.56 -9.78
N TYR A 16 3.64 32.91 -8.64
CA TYR A 16 3.78 33.58 -7.35
C TYR A 16 5.12 33.19 -6.74
N THR A 17 6.03 34.15 -6.59
CA THR A 17 7.32 33.95 -5.92
C THR A 17 7.21 34.43 -4.49
N LEU A 18 7.22 33.50 -3.53
CA LEU A 18 7.22 33.82 -2.11
C LEU A 18 8.66 34.07 -1.62
N HIS A 19 8.99 35.33 -1.37
CA HIS A 19 10.19 35.72 -0.63
C HIS A 19 9.85 35.78 0.86
N CYS A 20 10.01 34.67 1.58
CA CYS A 20 9.89 34.65 3.02
C CYS A 20 11.29 34.50 3.64
N THR A 21 11.70 35.44 4.50
CA THR A 21 12.67 35.11 5.56
C THR A 21 11.96 34.16 6.52
N VAL A 22 12.04 32.86 6.22
CA VAL A 22 11.71 31.80 7.20
C VAL A 22 12.56 32.13 8.43
N LEU A 23 11.92 32.24 9.60
CA LEU A 23 12.57 32.73 10.81
C LEU A 23 13.95 32.09 11.02
N PRO A 24 14.98 32.85 11.41
CA PRO A 24 16.21 32.27 11.91
C PRO A 24 15.84 31.61 13.24
N PRO A 25 15.80 30.26 13.29
CA PRO A 25 16.98 29.47 12.98
C PRO A 25 16.74 28.22 12.11
N ALA A 26 15.57 28.05 11.50
CA ALA A 26 15.19 26.76 10.92
C ALA A 26 15.23 26.76 9.40
N PHE A 27 15.87 25.74 8.82
CA PHE A 27 15.80 25.48 7.40
C PHE A 27 14.39 25.02 7.03
N CYS A 28 13.84 25.61 5.96
CA CYS A 28 12.61 25.14 5.34
C CYS A 28 12.99 24.12 4.28
N ASP A 29 12.44 22.92 4.40
CA ASP A 29 12.67 21.88 3.41
C ASP A 29 11.64 22.02 2.29
N TRP A 30 10.35 22.00 2.62
CA TRP A 30 9.26 21.79 1.64
C TRP A 30 8.14 22.83 1.76
N LEU A 31 7.58 23.25 0.62
CA LEU A 31 6.48 24.20 0.52
C LEU A 31 5.28 23.56 -0.19
N PHE A 32 4.07 23.73 0.36
CA PHE A 32 2.83 23.29 -0.26
C PHE A 32 1.86 24.45 -0.41
N HIS A 33 1.40 24.68 -1.64
CA HIS A 33 0.36 25.66 -1.91
C HIS A 33 -0.98 25.19 -1.32
N VAL A 34 -1.63 26.08 -0.57
CA VAL A 34 -2.95 25.88 0.01
C VAL A 34 -3.88 26.92 -0.59
N ASP A 35 -4.74 26.47 -1.48
CA ASP A 35 -5.86 27.27 -1.93
C ASP A 35 -7.05 26.95 -1.01
N VAL A 36 -7.49 27.94 -0.24
CA VAL A 36 -8.68 27.82 0.59
C VAL A 36 -9.85 28.34 -0.24
N GLU A 37 -10.93 27.55 -0.34
CA GLU A 37 -12.12 27.90 -1.13
C GLU A 37 -12.91 29.10 -0.54
N ILE A 38 -12.42 29.73 0.54
CA ILE A 38 -12.97 31.00 1.01
C ILE A 38 -12.54 32.10 0.05
N PRO A 39 -13.47 32.94 -0.44
CA PRO A 39 -13.11 34.05 -1.30
C PRO A 39 -12.15 34.99 -0.58
N GLY A 40 -10.89 34.98 -1.00
CA GLY A 40 -9.86 35.93 -0.55
C GLY A 40 -8.92 35.44 0.54
N GLU A 41 -8.79 34.13 0.79
CA GLU A 41 -7.63 33.65 1.56
C GLU A 41 -6.85 32.56 0.82
N ARG A 42 -5.66 32.92 0.35
CA ARG A 42 -4.65 31.99 -0.16
C ARG A 42 -3.56 31.83 0.87
N GLY A 43 -2.88 30.69 0.88
CA GLY A 43 -1.75 30.49 1.78
C GLY A 43 -0.78 29.43 1.34
N VAL A 44 0.34 29.36 2.07
CA VAL A 44 1.35 28.34 1.88
C VAL A 44 1.57 27.63 3.21
N LEU A 45 1.56 26.31 3.16
CA LEU A 45 1.91 25.45 4.27
C LEU A 45 3.40 25.11 4.14
N VAL A 46 4.16 25.53 5.15
CA VAL A 46 5.61 25.43 5.21
C VAL A 46 5.98 24.37 6.22
N TYR A 47 6.77 23.39 5.77
CA TYR A 47 7.30 22.32 6.60
C TYR A 47 8.76 22.63 6.90
N ALA A 48 9.09 22.71 8.18
CA ALA A 48 10.43 22.96 8.67
C ALA A 48 10.75 21.98 9.79
N GLU A 49 12.01 21.95 10.21
CA GLU A 49 12.42 21.17 11.37
C GLU A 49 11.59 21.53 12.61
N ASP A 50 10.96 20.52 13.20
CA ASP A 50 10.14 20.56 14.41
C ASP A 50 8.85 21.37 14.36
N PHE A 51 8.52 22.05 13.27
CA PHE A 51 7.25 22.77 13.15
C PHE A 51 6.66 22.81 11.73
N ILE A 52 5.35 22.98 11.70
CA ILE A 52 4.61 23.35 10.51
C ILE A 52 4.03 24.75 10.68
N ALA A 53 4.04 25.53 9.61
CA ALA A 53 3.53 26.89 9.61
C ALA A 53 2.63 27.17 8.41
N PHE A 54 1.43 27.69 8.65
CA PHE A 54 0.58 28.25 7.61
C PHE A 54 0.84 29.74 7.50
N TYR A 55 1.18 30.19 6.29
CA TYR A 55 1.36 31.60 5.94
C TYR A 55 0.18 32.02 5.07
N SER A 56 -0.65 32.92 5.59
CA SER A 56 -1.74 33.55 4.83
C SER A 56 -1.16 34.65 3.94
N LEU A 57 -1.52 34.65 2.65
CA LEU A 57 -1.07 35.66 1.68
C LEU A 57 -1.83 36.98 1.86
N ASP A 58 -3.09 36.89 2.26
CA ASP A 58 -3.98 38.06 2.32
C ASP A 58 -3.91 38.78 3.67
N SER A 59 -3.80 38.03 4.77
CA SER A 59 -3.78 38.61 6.14
C SER A 59 -2.38 38.82 6.71
N SER A 60 -1.33 38.30 6.05
CA SER A 60 0.03 38.20 6.62
C SER A 60 0.11 37.48 7.98
N ALA A 61 -0.95 36.78 8.39
CA ALA A 61 -0.97 35.99 9.61
C ALA A 61 -0.13 34.71 9.44
N ILE A 62 0.53 34.31 10.53
CA ILE A 62 1.35 33.10 10.59
C ILE A 62 0.85 32.24 11.73
N ILE A 63 0.40 31.03 11.41
CA ILE A 63 -0.04 30.04 12.41
C ILE A 63 1.02 28.95 12.46
N ARG A 64 1.57 28.67 13.63
CA ARG A 64 2.61 27.65 13.83
C ARG A 64 2.13 26.54 14.74
N CYS A 65 2.49 25.31 14.41
CA CYS A 65 2.25 24.13 15.25
C CYS A 65 3.53 23.29 15.32
N SER A 66 3.91 22.83 16.52
CA SER A 66 5.04 21.93 16.68
C SER A 66 4.72 20.52 16.18
N ILE A 67 5.68 19.86 15.56
CA ILE A 67 5.55 18.47 15.11
C ILE A 67 5.59 17.56 16.36
N PRO A 68 4.61 16.65 16.55
CA PRO A 68 4.65 15.71 17.65
C PRO A 68 5.82 14.72 17.52
N LYS A 69 6.57 14.54 18.61
CA LYS A 69 7.73 13.63 18.69
C LYS A 69 7.38 12.34 19.43
N ARG A 70 8.07 11.25 19.10
CA ARG A 70 7.91 9.97 19.82
C ARG A 70 8.37 10.14 21.27
N ILE A 71 7.62 9.62 22.24
CA ILE A 71 8.00 9.65 23.67
C ILE A 71 9.39 9.02 23.92
N MET A 72 9.76 8.00 23.12
CA MET A 72 11.04 7.29 23.25
C MET A 72 12.24 8.11 22.79
N ASP A 73 12.03 9.09 21.90
CA ASP A 73 13.11 9.94 21.38
C ASP A 73 12.63 11.39 21.24
N PRO A 74 12.49 12.11 22.36
CA PRO A 74 11.96 13.48 22.37
C PRO A 74 12.98 14.53 21.94
N LYS A 75 14.26 14.15 21.79
CA LYS A 75 15.37 15.08 21.50
C LYS A 75 15.73 15.15 20.02
N ALA A 76 15.43 14.12 19.24
CA ALA A 76 15.64 14.15 17.80
C ALA A 76 14.82 15.28 17.15
N GLY A 77 15.44 16.02 16.22
CA GLY A 77 14.72 16.87 15.28
C GLY A 77 13.86 16.01 14.36
N VAL A 78 12.70 16.51 13.95
CA VAL A 78 11.78 15.81 13.06
C VAL A 78 11.36 16.73 11.92
N ILE A 79 11.37 16.22 10.70
CA ILE A 79 10.89 16.90 9.48
C ILE A 79 9.77 16.09 8.84
N PHE A 80 9.05 16.71 7.91
CA PHE A 80 8.13 15.99 7.03
C PHE A 80 8.82 15.75 5.68
N VAL A 81 8.78 14.50 5.22
CA VAL A 81 9.46 14.03 4.00
C VAL A 81 8.50 13.75 2.85
N CYS A 82 7.19 13.74 3.07
CA CYS A 82 6.19 13.80 2.01
C CYS A 82 4.82 14.19 2.55
N SER A 83 3.96 14.73 1.69
CA SER A 83 2.58 15.09 2.06
C SER A 83 1.65 15.02 0.87
N THR A 84 0.37 14.74 1.13
CA THR A 84 -0.70 14.70 0.13
C THR A 84 -1.96 15.34 0.70
N LYS A 85 -2.68 16.07 -0.15
CA LYS A 85 -4.00 16.62 0.18
C LYS A 85 -5.03 15.50 0.06
N CYS A 86 -5.82 15.26 1.11
CA CYS A 86 -6.95 14.34 1.03
C CYS A 86 -8.14 15.07 0.39
N GLY A 87 -8.63 14.54 -0.73
CA GLY A 87 -9.89 15.00 -1.32
C GLY A 87 -11.07 14.54 -0.46
N GLY A 88 -11.81 15.48 0.14
CA GLY A 88 -13.12 15.21 0.70
C GLY A 88 -14.15 15.18 -0.41
N LYS A 89 -15.00 14.15 -0.49
CA LYS A 89 -16.24 14.28 -1.27
C LYS A 89 -17.36 14.73 -0.37
N ASN A 90 -18.09 15.74 -0.81
CA ASN A 90 -19.46 15.95 -0.39
C ASN A 90 -20.33 14.92 -1.15
N PRO A 91 -21.03 13.98 -0.49
CA PRO A 91 -21.79 12.92 -1.16
C PRO A 91 -22.94 13.40 -2.08
N ASN A 92 -23.21 14.71 -2.13
CA ASN A 92 -24.31 15.30 -2.90
C ASN A 92 -23.92 15.92 -4.25
N LEU A 93 -22.64 15.98 -4.64
CA LEU A 93 -22.26 16.52 -5.96
C LEU A 93 -22.03 15.40 -6.99
N LYS A 94 -22.97 15.28 -7.92
CA LYS A 94 -22.83 14.51 -9.16
C LYS A 94 -22.24 15.42 -10.24
N ASP A 95 -20.92 15.57 -10.30
CA ASP A 95 -20.33 16.13 -11.51
C ASP A 95 -19.05 15.40 -11.92
N GLY A 96 -19.09 14.89 -13.16
CA GLY A 96 -18.14 13.95 -13.74
C GLY A 96 -16.98 14.63 -14.47
N SER A 97 -16.34 15.62 -13.86
CA SER A 97 -15.13 16.23 -14.41
C SER A 97 -13.91 15.78 -13.62
N SER A 98 -13.29 14.69 -14.09
CA SER A 98 -11.95 14.27 -13.68
C SER A 98 -10.93 15.35 -14.05
N ARG A 99 -10.56 16.17 -13.08
CA ARG A 99 -9.30 16.91 -13.08
C ARG A 99 -8.66 16.73 -11.71
N ALA A 100 -7.47 16.15 -11.69
CA ALA A 100 -6.65 16.09 -10.50
C ALA A 100 -6.53 17.51 -9.89
N VAL A 101 -6.65 17.58 -8.56
CA VAL A 101 -6.51 18.79 -7.73
C VAL A 101 -7.64 19.82 -7.85
N VAL A 102 -8.89 19.39 -7.68
CA VAL A 102 -9.95 20.21 -7.04
C VAL A 102 -10.91 19.16 -6.47
N SER A 103 -11.29 19.12 -5.20
CA SER A 103 -12.36 19.98 -4.71
C SER A 103 -12.97 19.43 -3.40
N PHE A 104 -13.64 20.35 -2.68
CA PHE A 104 -14.71 20.18 -1.68
C PHE A 104 -14.31 19.77 -0.24
N ALA A 105 -14.21 20.79 0.60
CA ALA A 105 -14.52 20.67 2.03
C ALA A 105 -15.94 20.06 2.18
N SER A 106 -16.10 19.04 3.04
CA SER A 106 -17.42 18.50 3.33
C SER A 106 -18.25 19.56 4.07
N SER A 107 -19.49 19.76 3.64
CA SER A 107 -20.41 20.83 4.09
C SER A 107 -20.95 20.68 5.51
N THR A 108 -20.09 20.37 6.48
CA THR A 108 -20.46 20.42 7.90
C THR A 108 -19.32 20.84 8.82
N GLN A 109 -18.06 20.88 8.37
CA GLN A 109 -16.94 21.50 9.08
C GLN A 109 -15.89 21.98 8.06
N ASN A 110 -15.77 23.30 7.89
CA ASN A 110 -14.83 23.97 6.96
C ASN A 110 -13.38 23.62 7.30
N SER A 111 -12.89 22.48 6.81
CA SER A 111 -11.56 22.00 7.16
C SER A 111 -10.91 21.21 6.03
N ILE A 112 -9.65 21.53 5.77
CA ILE A 112 -8.83 20.87 4.76
C ILE A 112 -7.90 19.89 5.46
N TYR A 113 -7.78 18.69 4.90
CA TYR A 113 -6.97 17.62 5.46
C TYR A 113 -5.77 17.29 4.57
N TYR A 114 -4.63 17.09 5.22
CA TYR A 114 -3.41 16.59 4.63
C TYR A 114 -2.95 15.35 5.39
N LEU A 115 -2.35 14.41 4.68
CA LEU A 115 -1.54 13.36 5.26
C LEU A 115 -0.08 13.69 4.98
N ALA A 116 0.71 13.86 6.03
CA ALA A 116 2.14 14.15 5.90
C ALA A 116 2.94 13.09 6.68
N GLN A 117 4.04 12.61 6.10
CA GLN A 117 4.91 11.59 6.70
C GLN A 117 6.23 12.20 7.16
N THR A 118 6.70 11.80 8.34
CA THR A 118 8.03 12.18 8.86
C THR A 118 9.14 11.26 8.36
N GLU A 119 10.41 11.63 8.58
CA GLU A 119 11.56 10.77 8.23
C GLU A 119 11.59 9.45 9.00
N GLN A 120 10.87 9.36 10.12
CA GLN A 120 10.69 8.13 10.90
C GLN A 120 9.54 7.24 10.39
N GLY A 121 8.87 7.66 9.32
CA GLY A 121 7.75 6.95 8.69
C GLY A 121 6.39 7.25 9.32
N ASP A 122 6.31 8.17 10.29
CA ASP A 122 5.06 8.51 10.98
C ASP A 122 4.21 9.43 10.11
N ILE A 123 3.03 8.95 9.74
CA ILE A 123 2.02 9.71 9.02
C ILE A 123 1.12 10.40 10.04
N PHE A 124 0.97 11.71 9.85
CA PHE A 124 0.06 12.56 10.60
C PHE A 124 -1.05 13.08 9.69
N ARG A 125 -2.27 13.12 10.23
CA ARG A 125 -3.38 13.87 9.67
C ARG A 125 -3.29 15.31 10.17
N ILE A 126 -3.07 16.23 9.26
CA ILE A 126 -3.00 17.66 9.49
C ILE A 126 -4.30 18.27 9.01
N GLN A 127 -5.02 18.93 9.92
CA GLN A 127 -6.27 19.60 9.65
C GLN A 127 -6.08 21.10 9.81
N LEU A 128 -6.40 21.85 8.76
CA LEU A 128 -6.53 23.30 8.83
C LEU A 128 -7.98 23.60 9.19
N VAL A 129 -8.19 24.20 10.37
CA VAL A 129 -9.52 24.65 10.82
C VAL A 129 -9.74 26.06 10.29
N ILE A 130 -10.82 26.22 9.51
CA ILE A 130 -11.09 27.45 8.78
C ILE A 130 -12.36 28.11 9.35
N ASN A 131 -12.25 29.40 9.65
CA ASN A 131 -13.33 30.26 10.12
C ASN A 131 -13.68 31.31 9.04
N GLU A 132 -14.62 32.21 9.32
CA GLU A 132 -15.04 33.29 8.40
C GLU A 132 -13.90 34.24 7.99
N LEU A 133 -12.89 34.40 8.86
CA LEU A 133 -11.73 35.25 8.65
C LEU A 133 -10.54 34.52 8.01
N GLY A 134 -10.68 33.22 7.75
CA GLY A 134 -9.60 32.39 7.22
C GLY A 134 -9.17 31.23 8.12
N VAL A 135 -7.99 30.67 7.84
CA VAL A 135 -7.37 29.61 8.65
C VAL A 135 -7.11 30.15 10.05
N ASN A 136 -7.64 29.47 11.07
CA ASN A 136 -7.51 29.86 12.47
C ASN A 136 -6.54 28.96 13.24
N GLU A 137 -6.51 27.67 12.92
CA GLU A 137 -5.80 26.67 13.72
C GLU A 137 -5.28 25.51 12.86
N ILE A 138 -4.11 24.98 13.24
CA ILE A 138 -3.55 23.75 12.70
C ILE A 138 -3.70 22.66 13.77
N VAL A 139 -4.41 21.58 13.43
CA VAL A 139 -4.58 20.40 14.28
C VAL A 139 -3.85 19.22 13.66
N ILE A 140 -2.90 18.64 14.40
CA ILE A 140 -2.10 17.50 14.00
C ILE A 140 -2.53 16.28 14.81
N LYS A 141 -2.82 15.17 14.13
CA LYS A 141 -3.16 13.90 14.78
C LYS A 141 -2.35 12.78 14.18
N TYR A 142 -1.72 11.96 15.02
CA TYR A 142 -1.03 10.76 14.55
C TYR A 142 -2.01 9.81 13.86
N PHE A 143 -1.65 9.33 12.67
CA PHE A 143 -2.49 8.50 11.82
C PHE A 143 -2.00 7.04 11.83
N ILE A 144 -0.76 6.81 11.37
CA ILE A 144 -0.13 5.49 11.29
C ILE A 144 1.37 5.63 11.01
N THR A 145 2.17 4.61 11.32
CA THR A 145 3.56 4.52 10.82
C THR A 145 3.63 3.51 9.69
N LEU A 146 4.20 3.93 8.56
CA LEU A 146 4.44 3.10 7.37
C LEU A 146 5.91 3.23 6.94
N PRO A 147 6.43 2.37 6.03
CA PRO A 147 7.73 2.60 5.41
C PRO A 147 7.85 4.02 4.86
N VAL A 148 9.03 4.62 5.03
CA VAL A 148 9.30 5.99 4.55
C VAL A 148 9.06 6.05 3.05
N ALA A 149 8.23 7.01 2.63
CA ALA A 149 7.82 7.19 1.25
C ALA A 149 8.41 8.45 0.64
N SER A 150 8.77 8.35 -0.63
CA SER A 150 9.11 9.52 -1.44
C SER A 150 7.87 10.31 -1.86
N ALA A 151 6.72 9.64 -1.97
CA ALA A 151 5.45 10.27 -2.27
C ALA A 151 4.27 9.51 -1.66
N LEU A 152 3.24 10.27 -1.26
CA LEU A 152 1.93 9.76 -0.89
C LEU A 152 0.91 10.23 -1.91
N CYS A 153 -0.01 9.35 -2.28
CA CYS A 153 -1.13 9.70 -3.15
C CYS A 153 -2.43 9.17 -2.56
N THR A 154 -3.39 10.06 -2.32
CA THR A 154 -4.74 9.68 -1.89
C THR A 154 -5.69 9.66 -3.07
N PHE A 155 -6.45 8.58 -3.20
CA PHE A 155 -7.49 8.45 -4.22
C PHE A 155 -8.85 8.80 -3.64
N GLU A 156 -9.72 9.37 -4.48
CA GLU A 156 -11.12 9.66 -4.12
C GLU A 156 -11.92 8.42 -3.70
N SER A 157 -11.49 7.24 -4.15
CA SER A 157 -12.07 5.95 -3.77
C SER A 157 -11.68 5.50 -2.34
N GLY A 158 -10.93 6.31 -1.59
CA GLY A 158 -10.58 6.04 -0.19
C GLY A 158 -9.33 5.18 -0.01
N PHE A 159 -8.42 5.19 -1.00
CA PHE A 159 -7.15 4.47 -0.94
C PHE A 159 -5.98 5.43 -0.75
N LEU A 160 -4.92 4.94 -0.10
CA LEU A 160 -3.65 5.62 0.08
C LEU A 160 -2.57 4.78 -0.61
N PHE A 161 -1.97 5.31 -1.67
CA PHE A 161 -0.76 4.77 -2.26
C PHE A 161 0.47 5.37 -1.58
N VAL A 162 1.38 4.49 -1.20
CA VAL A 162 2.62 4.80 -0.48
C VAL A 162 3.78 4.36 -1.37
N ALA A 163 4.38 5.33 -2.05
CA ALA A 163 5.57 5.12 -2.86
C ALA A 163 6.81 5.13 -1.96
N SER A 164 7.09 3.98 -1.33
CA SER A 164 8.28 3.79 -0.48
C SER A 164 9.56 4.27 -1.17
N GLU A 165 10.43 4.97 -0.43
CA GLU A 165 11.76 5.42 -0.91
C GLU A 165 12.62 4.22 -1.32
N PHE A 166 12.53 3.15 -0.53
CA PHE A 166 13.23 1.89 -0.72
C PHE A 166 12.29 0.70 -0.45
N GLY A 167 12.48 -0.40 -1.17
CA GLY A 167 11.65 -1.58 -1.06
C GLY A 167 10.28 -1.44 -1.73
N ASN A 168 9.38 -2.37 -1.43
CA ASN A 168 8.09 -2.50 -2.08
C ASN A 168 7.19 -1.29 -1.78
N HIS A 169 6.33 -0.96 -2.75
CA HIS A 169 5.31 0.09 -2.59
C HIS A 169 3.99 -0.55 -2.18
N HIS A 170 3.13 0.23 -1.52
CA HIS A 170 1.95 -0.32 -0.87
C HIS A 170 0.70 0.51 -1.17
N VAL A 171 -0.45 -0.15 -1.25
CA VAL A 171 -1.77 0.49 -1.31
C VAL A 171 -2.56 0.08 -0.08
N TYR A 172 -3.00 1.07 0.69
CA TYR A 172 -3.83 0.87 1.89
C TYR A 172 -5.22 1.45 1.69
N LYS A 173 -6.21 0.91 2.41
CA LYS A 173 -7.54 1.49 2.50
C LYS A 173 -7.62 2.40 3.72
N ILE A 174 -7.96 3.68 3.51
CA ILE A 174 -7.93 4.71 4.56
C ILE A 174 -8.91 4.36 5.70
N ALA A 175 -10.09 3.85 5.35
CA ALA A 175 -11.12 3.45 6.33
C ALA A 175 -10.62 2.41 7.34
N ASP A 176 -9.76 1.47 6.90
CA ASP A 176 -9.24 0.41 7.77
C ASP A 176 -8.25 0.98 8.81
N ILE A 177 -7.51 2.02 8.42
CA ILE A 177 -6.62 2.77 9.30
C ILE A 177 -7.42 3.62 10.28
N GLU A 178 -8.40 4.39 9.79
CA GLU A 178 -9.23 5.28 10.62
C GLU A 178 -10.01 4.52 11.71
N ASN A 179 -10.53 3.34 11.38
CA ASN A 179 -11.26 2.52 12.34
C ASN A 179 -10.39 2.05 13.52
N ARG A 180 -9.08 1.89 13.31
CA ARG A 180 -8.13 1.46 14.35
C ARG A 180 -7.40 2.62 15.05
N ALA A 181 -7.36 3.81 14.44
CA ALA A 181 -6.65 4.99 14.93
C ALA A 181 -7.41 5.83 15.99
N ARG A 182 -8.51 5.32 16.56
CA ARG A 182 -9.46 6.11 17.38
C ARG A 182 -8.91 6.69 18.71
N VAL A 183 -7.71 6.30 19.17
CA VAL A 183 -7.24 6.58 20.54
C VAL A 183 -6.10 7.62 20.62
N HIS A 184 -5.64 8.19 19.51
CA HIS A 184 -4.51 9.12 19.54
C HIS A 184 -4.92 10.55 19.88
N PRO A 185 -4.14 11.26 20.72
CA PRO A 185 -4.38 12.67 21.04
C PRO A 185 -4.24 13.53 19.77
N SER A 186 -5.06 14.57 19.70
CA SER A 186 -4.93 15.66 18.72
C SER A 186 -4.10 16.79 19.33
N PHE A 187 -3.18 17.33 18.55
CA PHE A 187 -2.29 18.41 18.93
C PHE A 187 -2.66 19.66 18.17
N SER A 188 -2.87 20.76 18.89
CA SER A 188 -3.43 21.99 18.34
C SER A 188 -2.41 23.12 18.42
N SER A 189 -2.34 23.98 17.40
CA SER A 189 -1.58 25.23 17.45
C SER A 189 -2.12 26.23 18.48
N ALA A 190 -3.40 26.13 18.85
CA ALA A 190 -4.02 26.99 19.86
C ALA A 190 -3.64 26.57 21.29
N LEU A 191 -3.10 25.36 21.48
CA LEU A 191 -2.65 24.91 22.79
C LEU A 191 -1.32 25.59 23.16
N ALA A 192 -1.34 26.39 24.22
CA ALA A 192 -0.14 27.02 24.76
C ALA A 192 0.77 25.97 25.42
N LEU A 193 1.79 25.53 24.69
CA LEU A 193 2.88 24.74 25.27
C LEU A 193 3.90 25.66 25.96
N PRO A 194 4.51 25.22 27.08
CA PRO A 194 5.68 25.90 27.63
C PRO A 194 6.77 26.03 26.55
N LYS A 195 7.40 27.21 26.45
CA LYS A 195 8.42 27.50 25.43
C LYS A 195 9.45 26.36 25.35
N GLY A 196 9.60 25.78 24.15
CA GLY A 196 10.60 24.76 23.86
C GLY A 196 10.24 23.32 24.22
N LYS A 197 9.00 23.04 24.67
CA LYS A 197 8.55 21.65 24.85
C LYS A 197 7.78 21.15 23.62
N PRO A 198 8.16 20.02 23.00
CA PRO A 198 7.42 19.47 21.88
C PRO A 198 6.14 18.76 22.35
N PHE A 199 5.19 18.58 21.43
CA PHE A 199 4.15 17.59 21.61
C PHE A 199 4.74 16.19 21.62
N LEU A 200 4.23 15.31 22.47
CA LEU A 200 4.70 13.93 22.57
C LEU A 200 3.57 12.96 22.25
N PHE A 201 3.87 11.91 21.49
CA PHE A 201 2.92 10.83 21.20
C PHE A 201 3.56 9.45 21.39
N MET A 202 2.71 8.47 21.67
CA MET A 202 3.10 7.08 21.72
C MET A 202 2.96 6.46 20.33
N HIS A 203 4.10 6.09 19.74
CA HIS A 203 4.15 5.31 18.50
C HIS A 203 3.46 3.95 18.68
N ARG A 204 2.75 3.50 17.64
CA ARG A 204 2.10 2.18 17.62
C ARG A 204 2.28 1.53 16.26
N THR A 205 2.73 0.28 16.26
CA THR A 205 2.66 -0.61 15.10
C THR A 205 1.24 -1.13 14.97
N LEU A 206 0.50 -0.62 14.00
CA LEU A 206 -0.82 -1.13 13.63
C LEU A 206 -0.62 -2.31 12.66
N ASP A 207 -1.16 -3.49 12.98
CA ASP A 207 -1.12 -4.67 12.10
C ASP A 207 -2.15 -4.53 10.96
N ILE A 208 -1.88 -3.63 10.01
CA ILE A 208 -2.73 -3.38 8.85
C ILE A 208 -2.05 -3.97 7.63
N LYS A 209 -2.77 -4.86 6.95
CA LYS A 209 -2.30 -5.46 5.70
C LYS A 209 -2.60 -4.53 4.54
N PRO A 210 -1.66 -4.33 3.61
CA PRO A 210 -1.93 -3.60 2.38
C PRO A 210 -2.96 -4.35 1.53
N VAL A 211 -3.79 -3.60 0.81
CA VAL A 211 -4.72 -4.14 -0.20
C VAL A 211 -3.95 -4.63 -1.43
N ALA A 212 -2.87 -3.94 -1.76
CA ALA A 212 -1.97 -4.34 -2.83
C ALA A 212 -0.53 -3.95 -2.48
N GLU A 213 0.41 -4.75 -2.99
CA GLU A 213 1.84 -4.55 -2.84
C GLU A 213 2.48 -4.60 -4.22
N ILE A 214 3.28 -3.58 -4.53
CA ILE A 214 4.04 -3.48 -5.78
C ILE A 214 5.49 -3.82 -5.46
N LYS A 215 5.95 -4.97 -5.97
CA LYS A 215 7.30 -5.46 -5.76
C LYS A 215 8.30 -4.52 -6.42
N SER A 216 9.22 -3.97 -5.63
CA SER A 216 10.35 -3.16 -6.09
C SER A 216 11.65 -3.92 -5.88
N MET A 217 12.66 -3.60 -6.68
CA MET A 217 14.03 -4.07 -6.48
C MET A 217 14.93 -3.01 -5.84
N SER A 218 14.39 -1.83 -5.53
CA SER A 218 15.17 -0.71 -5.00
C SER A 218 15.53 -0.88 -3.51
N PRO A 219 16.75 -0.52 -3.09
CA PRO A 219 17.95 -0.36 -3.90
C PRO A 219 18.61 -1.72 -4.11
N ILE A 220 19.15 -1.98 -5.30
CA ILE A 220 20.03 -3.14 -5.52
C ILE A 220 21.42 -2.73 -5.09
N MET A 221 21.92 -3.33 -4.01
CA MET A 221 23.24 -3.03 -3.45
C MET A 221 24.33 -3.91 -4.08
N HIS A 222 23.97 -5.16 -4.40
CA HIS A 222 24.86 -6.11 -5.08
C HIS A 222 24.06 -7.09 -5.92
N MET A 223 24.66 -7.57 -7.02
CA MET A 223 24.04 -8.50 -7.95
C MET A 223 25.09 -9.50 -8.44
N GLU A 224 24.76 -10.78 -8.36
CA GLU A 224 25.57 -11.86 -8.88
C GLU A 224 24.75 -12.73 -9.84
N PHE A 225 25.34 -13.09 -10.97
CA PHE A 225 24.72 -13.95 -11.97
C PHE A 225 25.40 -15.31 -11.97
N GLU A 226 24.60 -16.36 -12.00
CA GLU A 226 25.12 -17.68 -12.36
C GLU A 226 25.51 -17.70 -13.85
N PRO A 227 26.58 -18.44 -14.22
CA PRO A 227 27.02 -18.55 -15.61
C PRO A 227 25.89 -18.98 -16.55
N LEU A 228 25.83 -18.42 -17.76
CA LEU A 228 24.86 -18.84 -18.79
C LEU A 228 25.03 -20.29 -19.24
N SER A 229 26.17 -20.92 -18.92
CA SER A 229 26.38 -22.36 -19.11
C SER A 229 25.52 -23.22 -18.17
N SER A 230 24.93 -22.65 -17.13
CA SER A 230 23.94 -23.31 -16.28
C SER A 230 22.64 -23.49 -17.06
N MET A 231 22.04 -24.68 -16.97
CA MET A 231 20.74 -24.99 -17.59
C MET A 231 19.60 -24.06 -17.12
N ARG A 232 19.74 -23.42 -15.95
CA ARG A 232 18.78 -22.47 -15.38
C ARG A 232 19.55 -21.35 -14.68
N PRO A 233 20.03 -20.33 -15.41
CA PRO A 233 20.78 -19.24 -14.80
C PRO A 233 19.90 -18.49 -13.81
N ARG A 234 20.49 -18.18 -12.65
CA ARG A 234 19.83 -17.44 -11.57
C ARG A 234 20.55 -16.12 -11.36
N MET A 235 19.77 -15.14 -10.91
CA MET A 235 20.26 -13.84 -10.50
C MET A 235 20.05 -13.70 -8.99
N CYS A 236 21.13 -13.51 -8.25
CA CYS A 236 21.11 -13.27 -6.82
C CYS A 236 21.27 -11.77 -6.56
N LEU A 237 20.34 -11.17 -5.83
CA LEU A 237 20.28 -9.73 -5.55
C LEU A 237 20.35 -9.49 -4.05
N ALA A 238 21.36 -8.78 -3.58
CA ALA A 238 21.33 -8.18 -2.24
C ALA A 238 20.73 -6.78 -2.38
N MET A 239 19.59 -6.57 -1.73
CA MET A 239 18.77 -5.37 -1.94
C MET A 239 18.07 -4.90 -0.66
N GLY A 240 17.50 -3.70 -0.69
CA GLY A 240 16.76 -3.13 0.45
C GLY A 240 17.63 -2.25 1.36
N ARG A 241 17.02 -1.73 2.44
CA ARG A 241 17.66 -0.83 3.41
C ARG A 241 17.27 -1.21 4.83
N ALA A 242 18.24 -1.24 5.74
CA ALA A 242 18.05 -1.53 7.17
C ALA A 242 17.21 -2.81 7.40
N SER A 243 16.13 -2.74 8.19
CA SER A 243 15.25 -3.88 8.47
C SER A 243 14.46 -4.39 7.27
N LEU A 244 14.44 -3.64 6.16
CA LEU A 244 13.80 -4.02 4.89
C LEU A 244 14.82 -4.61 3.88
N SER A 245 16.01 -4.98 4.32
CA SER A 245 17.01 -5.64 3.47
C SER A 245 16.63 -7.09 3.19
N ALA A 246 16.85 -7.54 1.96
CA ALA A 246 16.52 -8.89 1.50
C ALA A 246 17.55 -9.41 0.47
N LEU A 247 17.78 -10.73 0.49
CA LEU A 247 18.48 -11.44 -0.57
C LEU A 247 17.43 -12.10 -1.48
N LYS A 248 17.32 -11.64 -2.72
CA LYS A 248 16.34 -12.13 -3.69
C LYS A 248 17.02 -12.95 -4.76
N ILE A 249 16.57 -14.20 -4.93
CA ILE A 249 17.02 -15.08 -6.01
C ILE A 249 15.93 -15.08 -7.08
N SER A 250 16.23 -14.47 -8.22
CA SER A 250 15.37 -14.45 -9.40
C SER A 250 15.79 -15.55 -10.37
N LYS A 251 14.79 -16.25 -10.92
CA LYS A 251 14.95 -17.19 -12.02
C LYS A 251 14.24 -16.62 -13.24
N VAL A 252 14.79 -16.89 -14.42
CA VAL A 252 14.11 -16.57 -15.69
C VAL A 252 13.02 -17.62 -15.92
N GLU A 253 11.89 -17.45 -15.24
CA GLU A 253 10.71 -18.30 -15.36
C GLU A 253 9.48 -17.40 -15.59
N ARG A 254 8.44 -17.92 -16.26
CA ARG A 254 7.14 -17.24 -16.27
C ARG A 254 6.60 -17.19 -14.84
N ASP A 255 5.90 -16.12 -14.50
CA ASP A 255 5.28 -16.00 -13.18
C ASP A 255 4.26 -17.14 -13.01
N VAL A 256 4.47 -17.99 -12.00
CA VAL A 256 3.59 -19.11 -11.67
C VAL A 256 2.95 -18.78 -10.32
N SER A 257 1.65 -18.49 -10.33
CA SER A 257 0.86 -18.35 -9.12
C SER A 257 0.35 -19.73 -8.68
N TYR A 258 0.71 -20.14 -7.47
CA TYR A 258 0.16 -21.36 -6.87
C TYR A 258 -1.22 -21.05 -6.31
N GLN A 259 -2.25 -21.71 -6.84
CA GLN A 259 -3.63 -21.54 -6.35
C GLN A 259 -3.96 -22.50 -5.19
N SER A 260 -3.37 -23.69 -5.17
CA SER A 260 -3.56 -24.69 -4.11
C SER A 260 -2.36 -25.63 -4.04
N ARG A 261 -2.15 -26.25 -2.88
CA ARG A 261 -1.08 -27.23 -2.66
C ARG A 261 -1.61 -28.37 -1.79
N ALA A 262 -1.68 -29.57 -2.38
CA ALA A 262 -1.93 -30.79 -1.64
C ALA A 262 -0.64 -31.60 -1.48
N LYS A 263 -0.49 -32.23 -0.32
CA LYS A 263 0.52 -33.25 -0.12
C LYS A 263 -0.05 -34.57 -0.64
N ILE A 264 0.68 -35.23 -1.52
CA ILE A 264 0.33 -36.57 -1.97
C ILE A 264 0.57 -37.53 -0.79
N GLU A 265 -0.50 -38.17 -0.32
CA GLU A 265 -0.51 -38.98 0.91
C GLU A 265 -0.08 -40.44 0.73
N LYS A 266 0.44 -40.84 -0.43
CA LYS A 266 1.21 -42.07 -0.52
C LYS A 266 2.62 -41.80 0.01
N GLY A 267 3.19 -42.79 0.71
CA GLY A 267 4.34 -42.63 1.62
C GLY A 267 5.51 -41.87 1.01
N ARG A 268 6.41 -41.40 1.90
CA ARG A 268 7.58 -40.56 1.57
C ARG A 268 8.48 -41.08 0.43
N ASP A 269 8.32 -42.34 0.02
CA ASP A 269 9.22 -43.07 -0.86
C ASP A 269 8.62 -43.43 -2.24
N GLU A 270 7.31 -43.24 -2.47
CA GLU A 270 6.70 -43.48 -3.79
C GLU A 270 6.68 -42.20 -4.64
N ILE A 271 7.49 -42.17 -5.71
CA ILE A 271 7.58 -41.04 -6.63
C ILE A 271 6.44 -41.12 -7.66
N PRO A 272 5.58 -40.08 -7.79
CA PRO A 272 4.55 -40.08 -8.82
C PRO A 272 5.20 -40.06 -10.21
N LEU A 273 4.78 -40.97 -11.08
CA LEU A 273 5.32 -41.12 -12.43
C LEU A 273 4.60 -40.22 -13.43
N ARG A 274 3.27 -40.10 -13.29
CA ARG A 274 2.40 -39.42 -14.24
C ARG A 274 1.20 -38.78 -13.55
N MET A 275 0.68 -37.70 -14.14
CA MET A 275 -0.48 -36.98 -13.63
C MET A 275 -1.37 -36.52 -14.78
N TRP A 276 -2.69 -36.63 -14.59
CA TRP A 276 -3.70 -36.14 -15.52
C TRP A 276 -4.78 -35.37 -14.77
N ALA A 277 -5.40 -34.40 -15.45
CA ALA A 277 -6.60 -33.72 -14.99
C ALA A 277 -7.76 -34.10 -15.92
N ILE A 278 -8.84 -34.64 -15.34
CA ILE A 278 -10.01 -35.13 -16.07
C ILE A 278 -11.25 -34.43 -15.52
N LYS A 279 -12.03 -33.79 -16.39
CA LYS A 279 -13.31 -33.19 -16.01
C LYS A 279 -14.36 -34.27 -15.84
N SER A 280 -14.79 -34.52 -14.60
CA SER A 280 -15.89 -35.43 -14.32
C SER A 280 -17.23 -34.74 -14.57
N THR A 281 -18.17 -35.44 -15.21
CA THR A 281 -19.60 -35.03 -15.26
C THR A 281 -20.43 -35.84 -14.25
N VAL A 282 -19.79 -36.49 -13.27
CA VAL A 282 -20.49 -37.34 -12.32
C VAL A 282 -21.15 -36.49 -11.24
N SER A 283 -22.15 -35.70 -11.62
CA SER A 283 -23.38 -35.43 -10.85
C SER A 283 -24.22 -34.31 -11.50
N ILE A 284 -25.54 -34.43 -11.30
CA ILE A 284 -26.60 -33.52 -11.71
C ILE A 284 -26.61 -32.20 -10.88
N SER A 285 -25.65 -32.02 -9.97
CA SER A 285 -25.41 -30.78 -9.24
C SER A 285 -24.40 -29.89 -9.99
N LYS A 286 -24.69 -28.58 -10.05
CA LYS A 286 -24.12 -27.57 -10.96
C LYS A 286 -22.62 -27.24 -10.84
N GLU A 287 -21.77 -28.09 -10.28
CA GLU A 287 -20.33 -27.86 -10.21
C GLU A 287 -19.57 -29.00 -10.87
N SER A 288 -18.87 -28.71 -11.96
CA SER A 288 -18.08 -29.71 -12.65
C SER A 288 -16.82 -30.05 -11.85
N GLU A 289 -16.83 -31.18 -11.17
CA GLU A 289 -15.66 -31.68 -10.43
C GLU A 289 -14.53 -32.05 -11.40
N THR A 290 -13.33 -31.54 -11.15
CA THR A 290 -12.12 -31.96 -11.87
C THR A 290 -11.40 -33.01 -11.05
N LEU A 291 -11.13 -34.17 -11.62
CA LEU A 291 -10.36 -35.24 -10.99
C LEU A 291 -8.89 -35.10 -11.39
N ILE A 292 -8.01 -35.12 -10.41
CA ILE A 292 -6.56 -35.21 -10.59
C ILE A 292 -6.17 -36.66 -10.34
N VAL A 293 -5.73 -37.35 -11.39
CA VAL A 293 -5.29 -38.75 -11.33
C VAL A 293 -3.76 -38.76 -11.29
N VAL A 294 -3.20 -39.39 -10.27
CA VAL A 294 -1.76 -39.53 -10.07
C VAL A 294 -1.40 -41.01 -10.10
N SER A 295 -0.51 -41.39 -11.01
CA SER A 295 -0.02 -42.77 -11.13
C SER A 295 1.35 -42.93 -10.48
N PHE A 296 1.51 -44.04 -9.78
CA PHE A 296 2.74 -44.53 -9.14
C PHE A 296 3.18 -45.83 -9.81
N GLU A 297 4.28 -46.42 -9.35
CA GLU A 297 4.82 -47.66 -9.90
C GLU A 297 3.79 -48.80 -9.84
N ASP A 298 3.20 -49.04 -8.67
CA ASP A 298 2.26 -50.16 -8.45
C ASP A 298 0.81 -49.72 -8.19
N SER A 299 0.50 -48.44 -8.34
CA SER A 299 -0.80 -47.94 -7.90
C SER A 299 -1.24 -46.62 -8.53
N THR A 300 -2.52 -46.28 -8.33
CA THR A 300 -3.12 -45.03 -8.78
C THR A 300 -3.87 -44.37 -7.63
N ALA A 301 -3.67 -43.07 -7.42
CA ALA A 301 -4.46 -42.26 -6.50
C ALA A 301 -5.24 -41.19 -7.26
N VAL A 302 -6.44 -40.87 -6.77
CA VAL A 302 -7.33 -39.89 -7.39
C VAL A 302 -7.69 -38.83 -6.36
N TYR A 303 -7.63 -37.58 -6.77
CA TYR A 303 -7.98 -36.43 -5.97
C TYR A 303 -9.12 -35.67 -6.65
N SER A 304 -10.12 -35.22 -5.88
CA SER A 304 -11.11 -34.25 -6.36
C SER A 304 -10.54 -32.84 -6.20
N LEU A 305 -10.78 -32.01 -7.22
CA LEU A 305 -10.56 -30.57 -7.20
C LEU A 305 -11.93 -29.89 -7.13
N GLU A 306 -12.24 -29.34 -5.97
CA GLU A 306 -13.51 -28.69 -5.66
C GLU A 306 -13.31 -27.18 -5.44
N GLY A 307 -14.33 -26.38 -5.78
CA GLY A 307 -14.35 -24.93 -5.56
C GLY A 307 -14.02 -24.09 -6.80
N THR A 308 -14.65 -22.91 -6.87
CA THR A 308 -14.43 -21.89 -7.92
C THR A 308 -13.52 -20.74 -7.47
N SER A 309 -13.42 -20.51 -6.16
CA SER A 309 -12.69 -19.36 -5.56
C SER A 309 -11.46 -19.79 -4.76
N GLU A 310 -11.60 -20.83 -3.94
CA GLU A 310 -10.48 -21.53 -3.29
C GLU A 310 -10.54 -23.00 -3.72
N TYR A 311 -9.52 -23.44 -4.45
CA TYR A 311 -9.44 -24.82 -4.91
C TYR A 311 -9.02 -25.73 -3.76
N VAL A 312 -9.93 -26.60 -3.32
CA VAL A 312 -9.64 -27.62 -2.33
C VAL A 312 -9.34 -28.92 -3.05
N ILE A 313 -8.19 -29.52 -2.74
CA ILE A 313 -7.77 -30.81 -3.29
C ILE A 313 -7.95 -31.86 -2.20
N GLN A 314 -8.83 -32.83 -2.41
CA GLN A 314 -9.08 -33.91 -1.45
C GLN A 314 -8.82 -35.27 -2.08
N LYS A 315 -8.22 -36.18 -1.32
CA LYS A 315 -8.01 -37.56 -1.76
C LYS A 315 -9.35 -38.30 -1.72
N MET A 316 -9.70 -38.97 -2.81
CA MET A 316 -10.92 -39.78 -2.86
C MET A 316 -10.63 -41.19 -2.33
N GLU A 317 -11.44 -41.67 -1.39
CA GLU A 317 -11.40 -43.07 -0.92
C GLU A 317 -12.06 -44.01 -1.93
N LYS A 318 -13.18 -43.59 -2.52
CA LYS A 318 -13.90 -44.32 -3.55
C LYS A 318 -13.66 -43.63 -4.89
N THR A 319 -12.84 -44.25 -5.73
CA THR A 319 -12.45 -43.69 -7.03
C THR A 319 -13.04 -44.52 -8.17
N PRO A 320 -13.37 -43.91 -9.33
CA PRO A 320 -13.77 -44.65 -10.52
C PRO A 320 -12.60 -45.38 -11.22
N PHE A 321 -11.39 -45.30 -10.66
CA PHE A 321 -10.17 -45.88 -11.20
C PHE A 321 -9.76 -47.13 -10.41
N ALA A 322 -9.14 -48.10 -11.09
CA ALA A 322 -8.46 -49.20 -10.45
C ALA A 322 -7.20 -48.68 -9.74
N GLY A 323 -7.25 -48.56 -8.41
CA GLY A 323 -6.16 -48.01 -7.59
C GLY A 323 -4.97 -48.94 -7.35
N ASN A 324 -5.13 -50.24 -7.59
CA ASN A 324 -4.13 -51.28 -7.26
C ASN A 324 -3.12 -51.56 -8.39
N THR A 325 -3.14 -50.76 -9.45
CA THR A 325 -2.26 -50.92 -10.61
C THR A 325 -1.81 -49.56 -11.12
N ASN A 326 -0.68 -49.53 -11.82
CA ASN A 326 -0.21 -48.35 -12.54
C ASN A 326 -1.20 -47.94 -13.64
N THR A 327 -1.56 -46.66 -13.67
CA THR A 327 -2.25 -46.04 -14.81
C THR A 327 -1.23 -45.50 -15.81
N LEU A 328 -1.29 -46.00 -17.05
CA LEU A 328 -0.47 -45.55 -18.16
C LEU A 328 -1.06 -44.34 -18.86
N CYS A 329 -2.39 -44.27 -18.96
CA CYS A 329 -3.11 -43.16 -19.55
C CYS A 329 -4.54 -43.15 -19.00
N CYS A 330 -5.12 -41.97 -18.82
CA CYS A 330 -6.54 -41.82 -18.60
C CYS A 330 -7.10 -40.61 -19.34
N ALA A 331 -8.31 -40.74 -19.84
CA ALA A 331 -8.98 -39.70 -20.57
C ALA A 331 -10.50 -39.83 -20.44
N LYS A 332 -11.20 -38.72 -20.57
CA LYS A 332 -12.65 -38.72 -20.75
C LYS A 332 -12.97 -39.08 -22.19
N THR A 333 -13.87 -40.03 -22.39
CA THR A 333 -14.38 -40.44 -23.70
C THR A 333 -15.90 -40.27 -23.70
N GLY A 334 -16.43 -39.30 -24.45
CA GLY A 334 -17.86 -38.97 -24.42
C GLY A 334 -18.28 -38.10 -23.23
N GLU A 335 -19.59 -37.96 -22.99
CA GLU A 335 -20.13 -37.07 -21.96
C GLU A 335 -19.93 -37.62 -20.54
N ASP A 336 -20.12 -38.94 -20.36
CA ASP A 336 -20.15 -39.58 -19.03
C ASP A 336 -19.20 -40.79 -18.88
N ALA A 337 -18.32 -41.03 -19.84
CA ALA A 337 -17.38 -42.14 -19.77
C ALA A 337 -15.93 -41.67 -19.58
N ILE A 338 -15.22 -42.40 -18.72
CA ILE A 338 -13.80 -42.22 -18.45
C ILE A 338 -13.11 -43.56 -18.77
N VAL A 339 -12.03 -43.49 -19.53
CA VAL A 339 -11.20 -44.64 -19.87
C VAL A 339 -9.89 -44.58 -19.10
N GLN A 340 -9.55 -45.71 -18.46
CA GLN A 340 -8.28 -45.93 -17.80
C GLN A 340 -7.52 -47.04 -18.55
N VAL A 341 -6.31 -46.73 -19.00
CA VAL A 341 -5.35 -47.69 -19.53
C VAL A 341 -4.37 -48.03 -18.41
N LYS A 342 -4.31 -49.29 -18.01
CA LYS A 342 -3.48 -49.78 -16.89
C LYS A 342 -2.45 -50.82 -17.35
N SER A 343 -1.36 -50.95 -16.61
CA SER A 343 -0.47 -52.11 -16.78
C SER A 343 -1.21 -53.39 -16.38
N LEU A 344 -1.01 -54.46 -17.14
CA LEU A 344 -1.55 -55.80 -16.83
C LEU A 344 -0.52 -56.70 -16.14
N TYR A 345 0.71 -56.22 -16.00
CA TYR A 345 1.84 -56.95 -15.43
C TYR A 345 2.58 -56.07 -14.44
#